data_AF-A0A923FRY6-F1
#
_entry.id   AF-A0A923FRY6-F1
#
_cell.length_a   1.000
_cell.length_b   1.000
_cell.length_c   1.000
_cell.angle_alpha   90.00
_cell.angle_beta   90.00
_cell.angle_gamma   90.00
#
_symmetry.space_group_name_H-M   'P 1'
#
loop_
_entity.id
_entity.type
_entity.pdbx_description
1 polymer ?
#
loop_
_entity_poly.entity_id
_entity_poly.type
_entity_poly.pdbx_seq_one_letter_code
_entity_poly.pdbx_strand_id
1 'polypeptide(L)'
;MDQVRRIEDALDSFKETLPLYREQLESWYSRAADGASQLADLPSLMGMERVIRFGDSTTAVSIQDTDFLSTVAQCPKGGVLTIESKLESVYDIPLGGIVVDVVEVGSGKITPVTLDAQGVGTFKGEAGRYYQVHVQGEVSPKQIEELFSSYDGLTSDLTDWLRGEWQGFKPQWAQQSLATSAAAVGNGLLAGGWAAIEGVWDSIGLISDILKDPVRFGAELGSGAADLAKLAQSAPQVMAKLQLLASDEAALCLLVRTASLWLDMLPPSELAGSTAQALSTMLVQLVIDLLIGVVLTFAAAGAGIAYLSMRLVRHSARLLDAAKRFIRAIFAVVNGFMAYVDRYKTVAARGITAAVKKGRMQLRWDAKRNTTLKQDQHHDDAPTQSKNPNGDPADSADQTRTHGCPVSMVTGEELLTLEDGTLDGRMPFVFTRLYRTSAADLDVGLGRGWSHALAHRLLIEGEQVIWIDQENRRTTFPRPSLQRPAIHNSLARAAIYLSSEPDELIVAQPGDGAPFLHFRDGRLIALSDRYDNRLTIQRNIYGDISRLDNGARRCLRLRYEHRHLVAIDYQGFHPELHPDEAWRTEQTLV
;
A
#
# COMPACT_ATOMS: atom_id res chain seq x y z
N MET A 1 4.52 -18.10 -14.22
CA MET A 1 5.13 -18.89 -13.12
C MET A 1 4.05 -19.78 -12.51
N ASP A 2 4.41 -20.89 -11.88
CA ASP A 2 3.44 -21.81 -11.27
C ASP A 2 2.83 -21.20 -9.99
N GLN A 3 1.50 -21.20 -9.89
CA GLN A 3 0.76 -20.59 -8.78
C GLN A 3 0.96 -21.36 -7.46
N VAL A 4 1.16 -22.67 -7.53
CA VAL A 4 1.50 -23.51 -6.36
C VAL A 4 2.78 -23.00 -5.70
N ARG A 5 3.80 -22.70 -6.51
CA ARG A 5 5.10 -22.21 -6.01
C ARG A 5 4.98 -20.84 -5.35
N ARG A 6 4.23 -19.90 -5.93
CA ARG A 6 3.97 -18.58 -5.32
C ARG A 6 3.32 -18.70 -3.94
N ILE A 7 2.38 -19.63 -3.78
CA ILE A 7 1.73 -19.89 -2.48
C ILE A 7 2.73 -20.47 -1.48
N GLU A 8 3.61 -21.38 -1.92
CA GLU A 8 4.66 -21.95 -1.07
C GLU A 8 5.67 -20.89 -0.62
N ASP A 9 6.17 -20.05 -1.53
CA ASP A 9 7.07 -18.92 -1.22
C ASP A 9 6.39 -17.93 -0.25
N ALA A 10 5.08 -17.69 -0.39
CA ALA A 10 4.29 -16.82 0.49
C ALA A 10 4.01 -17.40 1.90
N LEU A 11 3.96 -18.73 2.01
CA LEU A 11 3.86 -19.47 3.28
C LEU A 11 5.22 -19.62 3.97
N ASP A 12 6.31 -19.71 3.21
CA ASP A 12 7.69 -19.72 3.72
C ASP A 12 8.03 -18.37 4.36
N SER A 13 7.68 -17.27 3.69
CA SER A 13 7.86 -15.89 4.17
C SER A 13 6.88 -15.45 5.27
N PHE A 14 5.85 -16.23 5.64
CA PHE A 14 4.87 -15.79 6.65
C PHE A 14 5.49 -15.46 8.02
N LYS A 15 6.56 -16.16 8.42
CA LYS A 15 7.27 -15.90 9.68
C LYS A 15 8.00 -14.55 9.71
N GLU A 16 8.35 -14.00 8.56
CA GLU A 16 9.01 -12.69 8.42
C GLU A 16 8.03 -11.51 8.57
N THR A 17 6.71 -11.75 8.65
CA THR A 17 5.68 -10.69 8.73
C THR A 17 5.90 -9.74 9.91
N LEU A 18 6.17 -10.26 11.12
CA LEU A 18 6.44 -9.43 12.29
C LEU A 18 7.85 -8.83 12.34
N PRO A 19 8.94 -9.55 11.99
CA PRO A 19 10.26 -8.94 11.81
C PRO A 19 10.24 -7.72 10.88
N LEU A 20 9.59 -7.81 9.72
CA LEU A 20 9.50 -6.72 8.76
C LEU A 20 8.66 -5.54 9.30
N TYR A 21 7.52 -5.83 9.94
CA TYR A 21 6.71 -4.82 10.63
C TYR A 21 7.48 -4.09 11.74
N ARG A 22 8.30 -4.83 12.50
CA ARG A 22 9.18 -4.30 13.55
C ARG A 22 10.27 -3.40 12.98
N GLU A 23 10.96 -3.81 11.92
CA GLU A 23 12.00 -3.00 11.26
C GLU A 23 11.41 -1.67 10.75
N GLN A 24 10.22 -1.71 10.15
CA GLN A 24 9.52 -0.51 9.70
C GLN A 24 9.18 0.43 10.87
N LEU A 25 8.70 -0.10 12.00
CA LEU A 25 8.46 0.67 13.23
C LEU A 25 9.75 1.28 13.82
N GLU A 26 10.83 0.51 13.94
CA GLU A 26 12.12 1.01 14.46
C GLU A 26 12.70 2.11 13.55
N SER A 27 12.56 1.97 12.23
CA SER A 27 12.93 3.02 11.27
C SER A 27 12.06 4.28 11.39
N TRP A 28 10.81 4.16 11.84
CA TRP A 28 9.91 5.29 12.04
C TRP A 28 10.21 6.01 13.36
N TYR A 29 10.41 5.26 14.45
CA TYR A 29 10.77 5.82 15.76
C TYR A 29 12.09 6.58 15.73
N SER A 30 13.12 6.08 15.05
CA SER A 30 14.40 6.79 14.86
C SER A 30 14.20 8.12 14.11
N ARG A 31 13.51 8.09 12.97
CA ARG A 31 13.18 9.32 12.20
C ARG A 31 12.30 10.32 12.96
N ALA A 32 11.42 9.85 13.84
CA ALA A 32 10.60 10.71 14.69
C ALA A 32 11.41 11.36 15.82
N ALA A 33 12.35 10.61 16.42
CA ALA A 33 13.24 11.12 17.47
C ALA A 33 14.21 12.21 16.96
N ASP A 34 14.67 12.11 15.71
CA ASP A 34 15.51 13.12 15.06
C ASP A 34 14.75 14.42 14.69
N GLY A 35 13.41 14.41 14.74
CA GLY A 35 12.57 15.41 14.05
C GLY A 35 12.10 16.63 14.86
N ALA A 36 11.83 16.51 16.16
CA ALA A 36 11.21 17.60 16.92
C ALA A 36 11.43 17.58 18.45
N SER A 37 11.63 18.76 19.04
CA SER A 37 11.76 18.99 20.50
C SER A 37 10.43 18.90 21.28
N GLN A 38 9.50 18.03 20.87
CA GLN A 38 8.24 17.76 21.56
C GLN A 38 8.17 16.29 22.00
N LEU A 39 9.01 15.93 22.98
CA LEU A 39 9.10 14.61 23.62
C LEU A 39 7.82 14.15 24.36
N ALA A 40 6.71 14.89 24.26
CA ALA A 40 5.43 14.58 24.91
C ALA A 40 4.51 13.68 24.06
N ASP A 41 4.69 13.67 22.73
CA ASP A 41 3.76 13.06 21.75
C ASP A 41 4.37 11.90 20.95
N LEU A 42 5.33 11.16 21.52
CA LEU A 42 5.70 9.84 20.98
C LEU A 42 4.47 8.91 21.07
N PRO A 43 4.00 8.32 19.96
CA PRO A 43 2.86 7.40 19.99
C PRO A 43 3.14 6.17 20.86
N SER A 44 2.11 5.65 21.50
CA SER A 44 2.15 4.30 22.04
C SER A 44 2.37 3.29 20.91
N LEU A 45 3.25 2.32 21.14
CA LEU A 45 3.62 1.25 20.18
C LEU A 45 2.42 0.44 19.66
N MET A 46 1.36 0.39 20.46
CA MET A 46 0.03 -0.04 20.03
C MET A 46 -0.84 1.19 19.96
N GLY A 47 -1.59 1.34 18.86
CA GLY A 47 -2.41 2.51 18.61
C GLY A 47 -3.56 2.59 19.60
N MET A 48 -3.37 3.32 20.70
CA MET A 48 -4.46 3.77 21.55
C MET A 48 -4.37 5.27 21.82
N GLU A 49 -5.39 6.01 21.37
CA GLU A 49 -5.53 7.45 21.60
C GLU A 49 -6.28 7.74 22.91
N ARG A 50 -6.02 8.92 23.49
CA ARG A 50 -6.60 9.35 24.75
C ARG A 50 -7.72 10.35 24.50
N VAL A 51 -8.98 9.89 24.53
CA VAL A 51 -10.12 10.77 24.28
C VAL A 51 -10.67 11.35 25.58
N ILE A 52 -10.26 12.58 25.90
CA ILE A 52 -10.81 13.36 27.02
C ILE A 52 -12.20 13.89 26.62
N ARG A 53 -13.26 13.10 26.85
CA ARG A 53 -14.66 13.57 26.70
C ARG A 53 -15.22 14.11 28.02
N PHE A 54 -15.62 15.38 28.00
CA PHE A 54 -16.44 15.99 29.05
C PHE A 54 -17.92 15.77 28.70
N GLY A 55 -18.60 14.86 29.40
CA GLY A 55 -19.99 14.47 29.08
C GLY A 55 -21.05 15.55 29.38
N ASP A 56 -22.21 15.42 28.72
CA ASP A 56 -23.30 16.40 28.51
C ASP A 56 -24.12 16.83 29.75
N SER A 57 -23.45 17.13 30.86
CA SER A 57 -24.08 17.73 32.04
C SER A 57 -23.27 18.95 32.50
N THR A 58 -23.82 20.13 32.18
CA THR A 58 -23.51 21.48 32.69
C THR A 58 -22.74 21.51 34.03
N THR A 59 -21.73 22.36 34.19
CA THR A 59 -21.79 23.81 33.97
C THR A 59 -20.45 24.33 33.48
N ALA A 60 -20.43 25.07 32.36
CA ALA A 60 -19.22 25.71 31.86
C ALA A 60 -18.83 26.89 32.77
N VAL A 61 -17.57 26.92 33.20
CA VAL A 61 -16.92 28.16 33.64
C VAL A 61 -15.96 28.53 32.53
N SER A 62 -16.21 29.68 31.90
CA SER A 62 -15.37 30.20 30.82
C SER A 62 -13.95 30.46 31.30
N ILE A 63 -12.96 29.88 30.64
CA ILE A 63 -11.57 30.33 30.72
C ILE A 63 -11.08 30.51 29.28
N GLN A 64 -11.07 31.76 28.83
CA GLN A 64 -10.24 32.18 27.72
C GLN A 64 -8.84 32.41 28.29
N ASP A 65 -7.89 31.56 27.91
CA ASP A 65 -6.48 31.89 27.69
C ASP A 65 -5.76 30.62 27.20
N THR A 66 -4.92 30.75 26.18
CA THR A 66 -4.39 29.64 25.38
C THR A 66 -3.21 28.87 26.01
N ASP A 67 -2.92 29.09 27.30
CA ASP A 67 -1.64 28.70 27.94
C ASP A 67 -1.79 27.87 29.25
N PHE A 68 -2.88 27.12 29.45
CA PHE A 68 -3.02 26.28 30.65
C PHE A 68 -3.27 24.79 30.38
N LEU A 69 -2.35 23.95 30.86
CA LEU A 69 -2.36 22.48 30.79
C LEU A 69 -3.61 21.90 31.46
N SER A 70 -4.53 21.35 30.66
CA SER A 70 -5.85 20.85 31.07
C SER A 70 -5.84 19.50 31.82
N THR A 71 -4.75 19.19 32.52
CA THR A 71 -4.32 17.81 32.82
C THR A 71 -3.83 17.62 34.27
N VAL A 72 -4.18 18.56 35.16
CA VAL A 72 -3.72 18.60 36.57
C VAL A 72 -4.91 18.57 37.54
N ALA A 73 -4.84 17.70 38.55
CA ALA A 73 -5.85 17.51 39.58
C ALA A 73 -5.48 18.16 40.90
N GLN A 74 -6.37 18.99 41.46
CA GLN A 74 -6.24 19.43 42.84
C GLN A 74 -6.74 18.34 43.80
N CYS A 75 -5.93 18.00 44.79
CA CYS A 75 -6.30 17.03 45.83
C CYS A 75 -7.43 17.59 46.72
N PRO A 76 -8.56 16.88 46.90
CA PRO A 76 -9.68 17.36 47.69
C PRO A 76 -9.34 17.44 49.19
N LYS A 77 -10.17 18.15 49.96
CA LYS A 77 -9.97 18.36 51.42
C LYS A 77 -9.85 17.06 52.25
N GLY A 78 -10.30 15.92 51.72
CA GLY A 78 -10.13 14.60 52.34
C GLY A 78 -8.77 13.94 52.10
N GLY A 79 -7.89 14.53 51.28
CA GLY A 79 -6.54 14.00 51.02
C GLY A 79 -6.48 12.72 50.16
N VAL A 80 -7.59 12.32 49.53
CA VAL A 80 -7.65 11.12 48.68
C VAL A 80 -8.09 11.49 47.28
N LEU A 81 -7.31 11.06 46.29
CA LEU A 81 -7.60 11.15 44.86
C LEU A 81 -7.89 9.74 44.33
N THR A 82 -8.98 9.60 43.58
CA THR A 82 -9.33 8.34 42.89
C THR A 82 -8.97 8.45 41.41
N ILE A 83 -8.30 7.43 40.89
CA ILE A 83 -7.96 7.28 39.47
C ILE A 83 -8.82 6.13 38.93
N GLU A 84 -9.48 6.34 37.79
CA GLU A 84 -10.27 5.34 37.08
C GLU A 84 -9.74 5.21 35.64
N SER A 85 -9.62 3.98 35.14
CA SER A 85 -9.13 3.65 33.79
C SER A 85 -10.17 2.81 33.06
N LYS A 86 -10.62 3.30 31.89
CA LYS A 86 -11.76 2.78 31.15
C LYS A 86 -11.54 2.88 29.64
N LEU A 87 -11.99 1.90 28.87
CA LEU A 87 -12.00 2.00 27.41
C LEU A 87 -13.09 2.98 26.96
N GLU A 88 -12.91 3.59 25.78
CA GLU A 88 -14.00 4.29 25.12
C GLU A 88 -15.05 3.28 24.65
N SER A 89 -16.27 3.41 25.16
CA SER A 89 -17.45 2.62 24.76
C SER A 89 -18.71 3.35 25.24
N VAL A 90 -19.87 2.97 24.72
CA VAL A 90 -21.17 3.32 25.32
C VAL A 90 -21.44 2.54 26.62
N TYR A 91 -20.67 1.49 26.89
CA TYR A 91 -20.69 0.71 28.14
C TYR A 91 -19.54 1.07 29.07
N ASP A 92 -19.69 0.77 30.36
CA ASP A 92 -18.65 1.01 31.36
C ASP A 92 -17.65 -0.15 31.39
N ILE A 93 -16.66 -0.11 30.50
CA ILE A 93 -15.64 -1.16 30.35
C ILE A 93 -14.33 -0.73 31.07
N PRO A 94 -14.02 -1.30 32.26
CA PRO A 94 -12.80 -0.98 32.99
C PRO A 94 -11.55 -1.58 32.34
N LEU A 95 -10.43 -0.88 32.46
CA LEU A 95 -9.11 -1.37 32.05
C LEU A 95 -8.13 -1.34 33.22
N GLY A 96 -7.99 -2.49 33.88
CA GLY A 96 -7.18 -2.72 35.06
C GLY A 96 -5.81 -3.36 34.82
N GLY A 97 -4.98 -3.42 35.87
CA GLY A 97 -3.62 -3.98 35.82
C GLY A 97 -2.55 -3.05 35.25
N ILE A 98 -2.84 -1.74 35.21
CA ILE A 98 -1.95 -0.69 34.73
C ILE A 98 -1.30 -0.02 35.95
N VAL A 99 -0.01 0.32 35.86
CA VAL A 99 0.69 1.15 36.86
C VAL A 99 0.70 2.59 36.36
N VAL A 100 0.23 3.52 37.20
CA VAL A 100 0.18 4.94 36.89
C VAL A 100 1.04 5.72 37.88
N ASP A 101 1.82 6.66 37.37
CA ASP A 101 2.76 7.49 38.11
C ASP A 101 2.07 8.82 38.48
N VAL A 102 1.82 9.02 39.77
CA VAL A 102 1.24 10.26 40.30
C VAL A 102 2.36 11.23 40.62
N VAL A 103 2.46 12.32 39.84
CA VAL A 103 3.50 13.34 39.93
C VAL A 103 2.94 14.58 40.64
N GLU A 104 3.57 15.04 41.73
CA GLU A 104 3.23 16.34 42.31
C GLU A 104 3.83 17.48 41.48
N VAL A 105 2.98 18.38 40.97
CA VAL A 105 3.39 19.46 40.04
C VAL A 105 4.39 20.44 40.66
N GLY A 106 4.32 20.66 41.98
CA GLY A 106 5.20 21.60 42.68
C GLY A 106 6.56 21.04 43.08
N SER A 107 6.73 19.71 43.16
CA SER A 107 7.96 19.09 43.66
C SER A 107 8.60 18.11 42.67
N GLY A 108 7.89 17.72 41.61
CA GLY A 108 8.29 16.65 40.69
C GLY A 108 8.27 15.25 41.32
N LYS A 109 7.79 15.10 42.57
CA LYS A 109 7.78 13.82 43.27
C LYS A 109 6.81 12.84 42.61
N ILE A 110 7.35 11.71 42.13
CA ILE A 110 6.60 10.62 41.51
C ILE A 110 6.20 9.59 42.56
N THR A 111 4.96 9.11 42.52
CA THR A 111 4.46 7.98 43.33
C THR A 111 3.69 7.01 42.45
N PRO A 112 4.17 5.77 42.24
CA PRO A 112 3.46 4.78 41.44
C PRO A 112 2.23 4.24 42.19
N VAL A 113 1.14 4.06 41.46
CA VAL A 113 -0.15 3.52 41.92
C VAL A 113 -0.59 2.45 40.92
N THR A 114 -0.79 1.22 41.39
CA THR A 114 -1.34 0.15 40.55
C THR A 114 -2.87 0.23 40.55
N LEU A 115 -3.48 0.23 39.37
CA LEU A 115 -4.93 0.13 39.21
C LEU A 115 -5.38 -1.33 39.36
N ASP A 116 -6.43 -1.55 40.13
CA ASP A 116 -7.04 -2.86 40.34
C ASP A 116 -7.67 -3.44 39.06
N ALA A 117 -8.29 -4.62 39.14
CA ALA A 117 -8.93 -5.27 37.99
C ALA A 117 -10.13 -4.48 37.43
N GLN A 118 -10.68 -3.56 38.21
CA GLN A 118 -11.77 -2.65 37.87
C GLN A 118 -11.24 -1.31 37.33
N GLY A 119 -9.92 -1.19 37.12
CA GLY A 119 -9.29 0.02 36.61
C GLY A 119 -9.22 1.13 37.65
N VAL A 120 -9.42 0.84 38.93
CA VAL A 120 -9.48 1.85 40.00
C VAL A 120 -8.19 1.84 40.83
N GLY A 121 -7.67 3.03 41.13
CA GLY A 121 -6.55 3.24 42.05
C GLY A 121 -6.84 4.39 43.01
N THR A 122 -6.26 4.34 44.20
CA THR A 122 -6.38 5.45 45.18
C THR A 122 -5.00 5.98 45.57
N PHE A 123 -4.85 7.30 45.50
CA PHE A 123 -3.64 8.03 45.90
C PHE A 123 -3.96 8.93 47.09
N LYS A 124 -3.09 8.95 48.10
CA LYS A 124 -3.22 9.83 49.27
C LYS A 124 -2.29 11.03 49.13
N GLY A 125 -2.84 12.18 48.74
CA GLY A 125 -2.12 13.44 48.54
C GLY A 125 -2.37 14.47 49.65
N GLU A 126 -1.56 15.52 49.66
CA GLU A 126 -1.79 16.69 50.53
C GLU A 126 -2.99 17.50 50.00
N ALA A 127 -3.94 17.84 50.87
CA ALA A 127 -5.13 18.61 50.49
C ALA A 127 -4.74 19.98 49.90
N GLY A 128 -5.29 20.31 48.74
CA GLY A 128 -5.02 21.58 48.03
C GLY A 128 -3.79 21.58 47.13
N ARG A 129 -2.89 20.58 47.20
CA ARG A 129 -1.80 20.39 46.23
C ARG A 129 -2.33 19.92 44.88
N TYR A 130 -1.50 20.10 43.85
CA TYR A 130 -1.77 19.76 42.47
C TYR A 130 -0.95 18.54 42.04
N TYR A 131 -1.63 17.56 41.45
CA TYR A 131 -1.07 16.28 41.02
C TYR A 131 -1.42 16.00 39.56
N GLN A 132 -0.47 15.39 38.85
CA GLN A 132 -0.61 14.93 37.47
C GLN A 132 -0.50 13.40 37.46
N VAL A 133 -1.19 12.71 36.54
CA VAL A 133 -1.10 11.25 36.40
C VAL A 133 -0.52 10.90 35.04
N HIS A 134 0.66 10.29 35.05
CA HIS A 134 1.31 9.72 33.88
C HIS A 134 1.11 8.20 33.89
N VAL A 135 1.17 7.56 32.74
CA VAL A 135 1.20 6.09 32.65
C VAL A 135 2.53 5.72 32.01
N GLN A 136 3.51 5.29 32.80
CA GLN A 136 4.88 4.84 32.44
C GLN A 136 5.62 5.54 31.28
N GLY A 137 6.84 5.99 31.55
CA GLY A 137 7.71 6.70 30.58
C GLY A 137 8.25 5.87 29.40
N GLU A 138 9.30 6.42 28.77
CA GLU A 138 9.93 5.96 27.53
C GLU A 138 10.07 4.44 27.38
N VAL A 139 9.82 3.93 26.17
CA VAL A 139 9.91 2.50 25.88
C VAL A 139 11.35 2.14 25.55
N SER A 140 11.95 1.27 26.37
CA SER A 140 13.28 0.74 26.10
C SER A 140 13.24 -0.34 24.99
N PRO A 141 14.30 -0.50 24.17
CA PRO A 141 14.35 -1.54 23.13
C PRO A 141 14.06 -2.96 23.64
N LYS A 142 14.46 -3.28 24.88
CA LYS A 142 14.16 -4.56 25.53
C LYS A 142 12.66 -4.78 25.75
N GLN A 143 11.90 -3.72 26.05
CA GLN A 143 10.44 -3.82 26.21
C GLN A 143 9.73 -3.99 24.86
N ILE A 144 10.33 -3.48 23.78
CA ILE A 144 9.86 -3.74 22.40
C ILE A 144 10.09 -5.21 22.06
N GLU A 145 11.28 -5.75 22.35
CA GLU A 145 11.60 -7.17 22.15
C GLU A 145 10.69 -8.10 22.98
N GLU A 146 10.48 -7.79 24.27
CA GLU A 146 9.56 -8.53 25.14
C GLU A 146 8.12 -8.49 24.61
N LEU A 147 7.66 -7.34 24.09
CA LEU A 147 6.34 -7.20 23.44
C LEU A 147 6.25 -8.08 22.18
N PHE A 148 7.23 -8.01 21.28
CA PHE A 148 7.21 -8.80 20.05
C PHE A 148 7.27 -10.31 20.31
N SER A 149 8.03 -10.75 21.32
CA SER A 149 8.05 -12.17 21.74
C SER A 149 6.69 -12.70 22.24
N SER A 150 5.77 -11.82 22.64
CA SER A 150 4.42 -12.23 23.03
C SER A 150 3.57 -12.76 21.86
N TYR A 151 3.97 -12.45 20.62
CA TYR A 151 3.33 -12.96 19.40
C TYR A 151 3.98 -14.23 18.85
N ASP A 152 5.08 -14.74 19.43
CA ASP A 152 5.77 -15.93 18.90
C ASP A 152 4.85 -17.16 18.85
N GLY A 153 4.07 -17.37 19.92
CA GLY A 153 3.06 -18.43 19.97
C GLY A 153 1.96 -18.25 18.94
N LEU A 154 1.40 -17.03 18.84
CA LEU A 154 0.39 -16.68 17.83
C LEU A 154 0.92 -16.92 16.40
N THR A 155 2.15 -16.50 16.12
CA THR A 155 2.80 -16.65 14.82
C THR A 155 3.04 -18.12 14.49
N SER A 156 3.47 -18.93 15.46
CA SER A 156 3.66 -20.38 15.27
C SER A 156 2.32 -21.06 14.98
N ASP A 157 1.31 -20.84 15.82
CA ASP A 157 -0.01 -21.45 15.70
C ASP A 157 -0.67 -21.12 14.34
N LEU A 158 -0.58 -19.85 13.91
CA LEU A 158 -1.08 -19.42 12.60
C LEU A 158 -0.28 -20.02 11.44
N THR A 159 1.05 -20.15 11.58
CA THR A 159 1.90 -20.80 10.55
C THR A 159 1.51 -22.27 10.38
N ASP A 160 1.44 -23.01 11.47
CA ASP A 160 1.17 -24.45 11.46
C ASP A 160 -0.25 -24.73 10.95
N TRP A 161 -1.22 -23.88 11.30
CA TRP A 161 -2.57 -23.94 10.75
C TRP A 161 -2.63 -23.65 9.24
N LEU A 162 -1.96 -22.58 8.76
CA LEU A 162 -1.89 -22.26 7.34
C LEU A 162 -1.26 -23.41 6.53
N ARG A 163 -0.18 -24.02 7.04
CA ARG A 163 0.44 -25.20 6.43
C ARG A 163 -0.49 -26.40 6.43
N GLY A 164 -1.25 -26.62 7.51
CA GLY A 164 -2.27 -27.66 7.60
C GLY A 164 -3.36 -27.53 6.53
N GLU A 165 -3.91 -26.33 6.36
CA GLU A 165 -4.88 -26.06 5.28
C GLU A 165 -4.25 -26.26 3.89
N TRP A 166 -3.00 -25.80 3.69
CA TRP A 166 -2.31 -25.98 2.41
C TRP A 166 -2.17 -27.44 1.99
N GLN A 167 -1.85 -28.35 2.93
CA GLN A 167 -1.79 -29.79 2.62
C GLN A 167 -3.13 -30.35 2.15
N GLY A 168 -4.26 -29.80 2.62
CA GLY A 168 -5.60 -30.16 2.17
C GLY A 168 -5.97 -29.60 0.79
N PHE A 169 -5.51 -28.37 0.47
CA PHE A 169 -5.82 -27.71 -0.80
C PHE A 169 -4.86 -28.09 -1.94
N LYS A 170 -3.55 -28.23 -1.68
CA LYS A 170 -2.49 -28.48 -2.68
C LYS A 170 -2.81 -29.64 -3.66
N PRO A 171 -3.36 -30.79 -3.25
CA PRO A 171 -3.73 -31.86 -4.18
C PRO A 171 -4.82 -31.45 -5.20
N GLN A 172 -5.70 -30.52 -4.82
CA GLN A 172 -6.83 -30.06 -5.63
C GLN A 172 -6.37 -29.07 -6.71
N TRP A 173 -5.29 -28.32 -6.45
CA TRP A 173 -4.63 -27.46 -7.43
C TRP A 173 -3.98 -28.27 -8.57
N ALA A 174 -3.34 -29.40 -8.24
CA ALA A 174 -2.66 -30.26 -9.22
C ALA A 174 -3.59 -31.04 -10.17
N GLN A 175 -4.90 -31.11 -9.86
CA GLN A 175 -5.89 -31.87 -10.65
C GLN A 175 -6.64 -31.02 -11.69
N GLN A 176 -6.35 -29.73 -11.82
CA GLN A 176 -7.06 -28.82 -12.72
C GLN A 176 -6.33 -28.64 -14.05
N SER A 177 -7.10 -28.50 -15.14
CA SER A 177 -6.56 -28.35 -16.49
C SER A 177 -5.99 -26.95 -16.71
N LEU A 178 -4.98 -26.85 -17.60
CA LEU A 178 -4.32 -25.60 -18.00
C LEU A 178 -5.28 -24.50 -18.47
N ALA A 179 -6.45 -24.85 -19.00
CA ALA A 179 -7.48 -23.89 -19.41
C ALA A 179 -8.16 -23.20 -18.22
N THR A 180 -8.37 -23.94 -17.11
CA THR A 180 -9.03 -23.40 -15.90
C THR A 180 -8.09 -22.48 -15.13
N SER A 181 -6.81 -22.82 -15.04
CA SER A 181 -5.79 -21.95 -14.43
C SER A 181 -5.51 -20.72 -15.29
N ALA A 182 -5.44 -20.84 -16.63
CA ALA A 182 -5.33 -19.68 -17.51
C ALA A 182 -6.53 -18.71 -17.38
N ALA A 183 -7.74 -19.23 -17.24
CA ALA A 183 -8.94 -18.40 -17.02
C ALA A 183 -8.94 -17.67 -15.67
N ALA A 184 -8.34 -18.24 -14.62
CA ALA A 184 -8.17 -17.57 -13.32
C ALA A 184 -7.03 -16.54 -13.33
N VAL A 185 -5.92 -16.84 -14.01
CA VAL A 185 -4.76 -15.94 -14.15
C VAL A 185 -5.06 -14.73 -15.04
N GLY A 186 -5.83 -14.90 -16.12
CA GLY A 186 -6.19 -13.82 -17.04
C GLY A 186 -7.28 -12.86 -16.53
N ASN A 187 -8.04 -13.23 -15.51
CA ASN A 187 -9.24 -12.49 -15.06
C ASN A 187 -9.06 -11.86 -13.66
N GLY A 188 -8.05 -11.00 -13.50
CA GLY A 188 -8.03 -9.94 -12.47
C GLY A 188 -7.91 -10.36 -11.00
N LEU A 189 -7.84 -11.65 -10.67
CA LEU A 189 -7.72 -12.14 -9.29
C LEU A 189 -6.52 -11.54 -8.54
N LEU A 190 -5.40 -11.29 -9.25
CA LEU A 190 -4.15 -10.80 -8.66
C LEU A 190 -4.09 -9.28 -8.45
N ALA A 191 -4.75 -8.49 -9.29
CA ALA A 191 -4.79 -7.03 -9.13
C ALA A 191 -5.88 -6.62 -8.12
N GLY A 192 -7.04 -7.27 -8.18
CA GLY A 192 -8.13 -7.05 -7.22
C GLY A 192 -7.80 -7.54 -5.80
N GLY A 193 -6.98 -8.59 -5.67
CA GLY A 193 -6.59 -9.14 -4.37
C GLY A 193 -5.76 -8.19 -3.50
N TRP A 194 -4.94 -7.31 -4.07
CA TRP A 194 -4.19 -6.33 -3.26
C TRP A 194 -5.07 -5.17 -2.77
N ALA A 195 -5.86 -4.58 -3.67
CA ALA A 195 -6.83 -3.54 -3.29
C ALA A 195 -7.84 -4.05 -2.24
N ALA A 196 -8.12 -5.36 -2.22
CA ALA A 196 -8.88 -6.01 -1.17
C ALA A 196 -8.16 -5.98 0.18
N ILE A 197 -6.86 -6.29 0.23
CA ILE A 197 -6.07 -6.31 1.46
C ILE A 197 -5.90 -4.90 2.03
N GLU A 198 -5.66 -3.90 1.17
CA GLU A 198 -5.61 -2.48 1.53
C GLU A 198 -6.96 -2.01 2.10
N GLY A 199 -8.07 -2.31 1.41
CA GLY A 199 -9.43 -1.99 1.88
C GLY A 199 -9.81 -2.70 3.19
N VAL A 200 -9.34 -3.93 3.44
CA VAL A 200 -9.47 -4.63 4.73
C VAL A 200 -8.72 -3.88 5.82
N TRP A 201 -7.46 -3.49 5.56
CA TRP A 201 -6.64 -2.76 6.53
C TRP A 201 -7.27 -1.43 6.92
N ASP A 202 -7.77 -0.69 5.92
CA ASP A 202 -8.54 0.54 6.09
C ASP A 202 -9.90 0.32 6.75
N SER A 203 -10.41 -0.92 6.79
CA SER A 203 -11.66 -1.31 7.46
C SER A 203 -11.51 -1.90 8.87
N ILE A 204 -10.34 -2.38 9.31
CA ILE A 204 -10.06 -2.85 10.70
C ILE A 204 -10.73 -2.02 11.82
N GLY A 205 -10.73 -0.69 11.72
CA GLY A 205 -11.32 0.23 12.70
C GLY A 205 -12.82 0.03 12.90
N LEU A 206 -13.52 -0.52 11.90
CA LEU A 206 -14.90 -0.99 12.02
C LEU A 206 -15.05 -2.01 13.15
N ILE A 207 -14.05 -2.89 13.37
CA ILE A 207 -14.07 -3.87 14.47
C ILE A 207 -14.02 -3.13 15.81
N SER A 208 -13.16 -2.13 15.94
CA SER A 208 -13.08 -1.29 17.15
C SER A 208 -14.39 -0.55 17.38
N ASP A 209 -14.95 0.09 16.35
CA ASP A 209 -16.21 0.84 16.45
C ASP A 209 -17.42 -0.06 16.75
N ILE A 210 -17.46 -1.27 16.19
CA ILE A 210 -18.45 -2.31 16.54
C ILE A 210 -18.36 -2.68 18.03
N LEU A 211 -17.16 -2.77 18.60
CA LEU A 211 -16.99 -3.10 20.02
C LEU A 211 -17.37 -1.90 20.93
N LYS A 212 -17.11 -0.66 20.49
CA LYS A 212 -17.52 0.57 21.20
C LYS A 212 -19.03 0.69 21.34
N ASP A 213 -19.76 0.46 20.24
CA ASP A 213 -21.22 0.56 20.15
C ASP A 213 -21.80 -0.50 19.20
N PRO A 214 -21.99 -1.75 19.66
CA PRO A 214 -22.48 -2.85 18.82
C PRO A 214 -23.91 -2.62 18.32
N VAL A 215 -24.71 -1.86 19.07
CA VAL A 215 -26.15 -1.65 18.77
C VAL A 215 -26.31 -0.75 17.55
N ARG A 216 -25.43 0.24 17.38
CA ARG A 216 -25.35 1.07 16.17
C ARG A 216 -25.17 0.25 14.88
N PHE A 217 -24.47 -0.88 14.95
CA PHE A 217 -24.25 -1.80 13.83
C PHE A 217 -25.28 -2.95 13.76
N GLY A 218 -26.41 -2.85 14.47
CA GLY A 218 -27.44 -3.91 14.53
C GLY A 218 -28.00 -4.35 13.18
N ALA A 219 -28.09 -3.45 12.20
CA ALA A 219 -28.52 -3.79 10.84
C ALA A 219 -27.51 -4.67 10.09
N GLU A 220 -26.22 -4.54 10.41
CA GLU A 220 -25.12 -5.25 9.76
C GLU A 220 -24.79 -6.57 10.46
N LEU A 221 -24.96 -6.63 11.79
CA LEU A 221 -24.59 -7.76 12.65
C LEU A 221 -25.77 -8.68 13.01
N GLY A 222 -27.00 -8.23 12.81
CA GLY A 222 -28.20 -8.97 13.23
C GLY A 222 -28.23 -9.22 14.73
N SER A 223 -28.46 -10.48 15.15
CA SER A 223 -28.43 -10.84 16.58
C SER A 223 -27.06 -10.64 17.23
N GLY A 224 -25.97 -10.67 16.46
CA GLY A 224 -24.61 -10.49 16.96
C GLY A 224 -24.38 -9.15 17.67
N ALA A 225 -25.09 -8.10 17.28
CA ALA A 225 -25.08 -6.81 17.98
C ALA A 225 -25.64 -6.93 19.40
N ALA A 226 -26.74 -7.67 19.58
CA ALA A 226 -27.35 -7.89 20.89
C ALA A 226 -26.48 -8.81 21.76
N ASP A 227 -25.83 -9.81 21.16
CA ASP A 227 -24.89 -10.69 21.86
C ASP A 227 -23.64 -9.91 22.34
N LEU A 228 -23.08 -9.02 21.51
CA LEU A 228 -21.97 -8.14 21.90
C LEU A 228 -22.38 -7.11 22.98
N ALA A 229 -23.56 -6.49 22.84
CA ALA A 229 -24.12 -5.59 23.85
C ALA A 229 -24.33 -6.28 25.20
N LYS A 230 -24.73 -7.56 25.18
CA LYS A 230 -24.83 -8.41 26.37
C LYS A 230 -23.45 -8.75 26.93
N LEU A 231 -22.48 -9.12 26.08
CA LEU A 231 -21.09 -9.39 26.49
C LEU A 231 -20.47 -8.20 27.21
N ALA A 232 -20.65 -6.98 26.68
CA ALA A 232 -20.19 -5.74 27.30
C ALA A 232 -20.69 -5.55 28.74
N GLN A 233 -21.93 -5.95 29.01
CA GLN A 233 -22.57 -5.83 30.33
C GLN A 233 -22.25 -6.99 31.27
N SER A 234 -22.27 -8.25 30.78
CA SER A 234 -22.11 -9.44 31.63
C SER A 234 -20.66 -9.88 31.81
N ALA A 235 -19.79 -9.56 30.87
CA ALA A 235 -18.38 -9.95 30.87
C ALA A 235 -17.48 -8.81 30.34
N PRO A 236 -17.50 -7.62 30.96
CA PRO A 236 -16.76 -6.45 30.48
C PRO A 236 -15.25 -6.71 30.36
N GLN A 237 -14.68 -7.64 31.13
CA GLN A 237 -13.27 -8.05 31.01
C GLN A 237 -12.97 -8.76 29.67
N VAL A 238 -13.91 -9.53 29.11
CA VAL A 238 -13.76 -10.14 27.78
C VAL A 238 -13.87 -9.06 26.71
N MET A 239 -14.84 -8.14 26.85
CA MET A 239 -14.96 -6.98 25.97
C MET A 239 -13.70 -6.12 25.97
N ALA A 240 -13.09 -5.90 27.14
CA ALA A 240 -11.84 -5.16 27.26
C ALA A 240 -10.69 -5.84 26.50
N LYS A 241 -10.54 -7.17 26.61
CA LYS A 241 -9.54 -7.91 25.84
C LYS A 241 -9.80 -7.86 24.33
N LEU A 242 -11.06 -7.87 23.89
CA LEU A 242 -11.40 -7.72 22.47
C LEU A 242 -11.08 -6.32 21.94
N GLN A 243 -11.37 -5.26 22.70
CA GLN A 243 -11.02 -3.89 22.30
C GLN A 243 -9.49 -3.70 22.19
N LEU A 244 -8.73 -4.29 23.12
CA LEU A 244 -7.26 -4.27 23.06
C LEU A 244 -6.74 -5.02 21.83
N LEU A 245 -7.28 -6.22 21.52
CA LEU A 245 -6.94 -6.95 20.30
C LEU A 245 -7.29 -6.15 19.03
N ALA A 246 -8.43 -5.47 19.01
CA ALA A 246 -8.84 -4.59 17.91
C ALA A 246 -8.01 -3.29 17.79
N SER A 247 -7.04 -3.08 18.70
CA SER A 247 -6.09 -1.96 18.71
C SER A 247 -4.63 -2.42 18.59
N ASP A 248 -4.41 -3.74 18.48
CA ASP A 248 -3.10 -4.36 18.34
C ASP A 248 -2.80 -4.55 16.85
N GLU A 249 -2.18 -3.53 16.24
CA GLU A 249 -1.85 -3.54 14.81
C GLU A 249 -0.95 -4.73 14.42
N ALA A 250 -0.09 -5.22 15.32
CA ALA A 250 0.78 -6.38 15.06
C ALA A 250 -0.03 -7.69 14.99
N ALA A 251 -0.91 -7.93 15.96
CA ALA A 251 -1.82 -9.07 15.94
C ALA A 251 -2.80 -9.00 14.75
N LEU A 252 -3.31 -7.82 14.44
CA LEU A 252 -4.21 -7.61 13.30
C LEU A 252 -3.48 -7.79 11.96
N CYS A 253 -2.20 -7.42 11.85
CA CYS A 253 -1.34 -7.71 10.70
C CYS A 253 -1.26 -9.23 10.45
N LEU A 254 -0.97 -10.01 11.50
CA LEU A 254 -0.96 -11.47 11.41
C LEU A 254 -2.33 -12.02 10.99
N LEU A 255 -3.43 -11.57 11.59
CA LEU A 255 -4.78 -12.06 11.29
C LEU A 255 -5.22 -11.74 9.86
N VAL A 256 -4.97 -10.52 9.36
CA VAL A 256 -5.24 -10.12 7.98
C VAL A 256 -4.36 -10.90 7.01
N ARG A 257 -3.07 -11.05 7.29
CA ARG A 257 -2.15 -11.85 6.46
C ARG A 257 -2.59 -13.32 6.40
N THR A 258 -3.00 -13.90 7.53
CA THR A 258 -3.55 -15.27 7.59
C THR A 258 -4.82 -15.41 6.77
N ALA A 259 -5.79 -14.50 6.92
CA ALA A 259 -7.03 -14.53 6.14
C ALA A 259 -6.77 -14.41 4.63
N SER A 260 -5.86 -13.52 4.25
CA SER A 260 -5.48 -13.27 2.85
C SER A 260 -4.76 -14.47 2.23
N LEU A 261 -3.77 -15.05 2.91
CA LEU A 261 -3.09 -16.25 2.43
C LEU A 261 -4.02 -17.46 2.38
N TRP A 262 -4.91 -17.64 3.36
CA TRP A 262 -5.90 -18.71 3.30
C TRP A 262 -6.84 -18.57 2.10
N LEU A 263 -7.18 -17.34 1.73
CA LEU A 263 -8.00 -17.04 0.57
C LEU A 263 -7.26 -17.33 -0.75
N ASP A 264 -5.98 -16.95 -0.85
CA ASP A 264 -5.10 -17.29 -1.97
C ASP A 264 -4.90 -18.81 -2.14
N MET A 265 -4.98 -19.58 -1.04
CA MET A 265 -4.88 -21.04 -1.05
C MET A 265 -6.14 -21.76 -1.56
N LEU A 266 -7.31 -21.10 -1.61
CA LEU A 266 -8.55 -21.75 -2.03
C LEU A 266 -8.49 -22.14 -3.52
N PRO A 267 -8.78 -23.40 -3.89
CA PRO A 267 -8.71 -23.83 -5.28
C PRO A 267 -9.81 -23.15 -6.11
N PRO A 268 -9.58 -22.83 -7.41
CA PRO A 268 -10.52 -22.07 -8.25
C PRO A 268 -11.94 -22.65 -8.35
N SER A 269 -12.11 -23.96 -8.10
CA SER A 269 -13.39 -24.65 -8.02
C SER A 269 -14.31 -24.14 -6.91
N GLU A 270 -13.75 -23.56 -5.85
CA GLU A 270 -14.50 -23.01 -4.71
C GLU A 270 -14.97 -21.56 -4.92
N LEU A 271 -14.37 -20.87 -5.91
CA LEU A 271 -14.64 -19.48 -6.29
C LEU A 271 -15.38 -19.37 -7.65
N ALA A 272 -15.74 -20.49 -8.26
CA ALA A 272 -16.32 -20.54 -9.60
C ALA A 272 -17.70 -19.84 -9.70
N GLY A 273 -17.88 -19.04 -10.76
CA GLY A 273 -19.20 -18.50 -11.16
C GLY A 273 -19.35 -16.97 -11.11
N SER A 274 -18.29 -16.21 -10.82
CA SER A 274 -18.34 -14.73 -10.81
C SER A 274 -17.17 -14.09 -11.58
N THR A 275 -17.37 -12.85 -12.04
CA THR A 275 -16.39 -12.08 -12.83
C THR A 275 -15.23 -11.57 -11.98
N ALA A 276 -14.06 -11.37 -12.59
CA ALA A 276 -12.85 -10.74 -12.01
C ALA A 276 -13.11 -9.66 -10.95
N GLN A 277 -13.90 -8.64 -11.31
CA GLN A 277 -14.16 -7.49 -10.45
C GLN A 277 -15.09 -7.85 -9.28
N ALA A 278 -16.17 -8.61 -9.55
CA ALA A 278 -17.07 -9.11 -8.51
C ALA A 278 -16.36 -10.03 -7.51
N LEU A 279 -15.41 -10.85 -7.97
CA LEU A 279 -14.51 -11.61 -7.10
C LEU A 279 -13.75 -10.65 -6.19
N SER A 280 -13.03 -9.65 -6.72
CA SER A 280 -12.23 -8.74 -5.89
C SER A 280 -13.03 -8.09 -4.74
N THR A 281 -14.24 -7.58 -5.01
CA THR A 281 -15.10 -6.96 -3.99
C THR A 281 -15.62 -7.99 -2.97
N MET A 282 -15.96 -9.21 -3.42
CA MET A 282 -16.34 -10.32 -2.55
C MET A 282 -15.19 -10.73 -1.61
N LEU A 283 -13.95 -10.75 -2.08
CA LEU A 283 -12.78 -11.13 -1.28
C LEU A 283 -12.52 -10.12 -0.14
N VAL A 284 -12.65 -8.80 -0.38
CA VAL A 284 -12.57 -7.76 0.68
C VAL A 284 -13.58 -8.05 1.79
N GLN A 285 -14.85 -8.20 1.39
CA GLN A 285 -15.96 -8.34 2.31
C GLN A 285 -15.87 -9.65 3.09
N LEU A 286 -15.42 -10.73 2.44
CA LEU A 286 -15.21 -12.03 3.09
C LEU A 286 -14.12 -11.95 4.17
N VAL A 287 -13.00 -11.27 3.94
CA VAL A 287 -11.97 -11.11 4.97
C VAL A 287 -12.48 -10.29 6.16
N ILE A 288 -13.20 -9.18 5.92
CA ILE A 288 -13.84 -8.40 6.98
C ILE A 288 -14.87 -9.27 7.75
N ASP A 289 -15.72 -10.01 7.04
CA ASP A 289 -16.74 -10.86 7.64
C ASP A 289 -16.14 -12.04 8.44
N LEU A 290 -14.99 -12.58 8.03
CA LEU A 290 -14.22 -13.57 8.79
C LEU A 290 -13.70 -12.99 10.11
N LEU A 291 -13.14 -11.78 10.09
CA LEU A 291 -12.64 -11.10 11.29
C LEU A 291 -13.77 -10.74 12.26
N ILE A 292 -14.88 -10.16 11.76
CA ILE A 292 -16.09 -9.91 12.55
C ILE A 292 -16.65 -11.22 13.12
N GLY A 293 -16.64 -12.30 12.34
CA GLY A 293 -17.07 -13.62 12.78
C GLY A 293 -16.23 -14.20 13.91
N VAL A 294 -14.90 -14.01 13.89
CA VAL A 294 -14.02 -14.38 15.01
C VAL A 294 -14.41 -13.60 16.27
N VAL A 295 -14.59 -12.29 16.17
CA VAL A 295 -14.98 -11.42 17.30
C VAL A 295 -16.35 -11.80 17.87
N LEU A 296 -17.36 -12.01 17.02
CA LEU A 296 -18.70 -12.43 17.45
C LEU A 296 -18.70 -13.79 18.16
N THR A 297 -17.76 -14.67 17.86
CA THR A 297 -17.65 -16.00 18.53
C THR A 297 -17.29 -15.88 20.02
N PHE A 298 -16.69 -14.77 20.46
CA PHE A 298 -16.50 -14.47 21.88
C PHE A 298 -17.78 -13.97 22.59
N ALA A 299 -18.74 -13.41 21.85
CA ALA A 299 -19.98 -12.88 22.41
C ALA A 299 -20.98 -13.98 22.79
N ALA A 300 -21.16 -14.94 21.88
CA ALA A 300 -21.91 -16.16 22.14
C ALA A 300 -21.38 -17.32 21.28
N ALA A 301 -21.41 -18.53 21.85
CA ALA A 301 -20.95 -19.74 21.18
C ALA A 301 -21.72 -19.96 19.87
N GLY A 302 -21.03 -19.80 18.74
CA GLY A 302 -21.61 -19.94 17.40
C GLY A 302 -22.19 -18.66 16.78
N ALA A 303 -22.19 -17.51 17.46
CA ALA A 303 -22.69 -16.26 16.87
C ALA A 303 -21.92 -15.84 15.61
N GLY A 304 -20.59 -16.01 15.59
CA GLY A 304 -19.79 -15.80 14.38
C GLY A 304 -20.14 -16.74 13.21
N ILE A 305 -20.51 -17.99 13.52
CA ILE A 305 -20.98 -18.96 12.53
C ILE A 305 -22.37 -18.57 12.00
N ALA A 306 -23.26 -18.09 12.86
CA ALA A 306 -24.58 -17.60 12.47
C ALA A 306 -24.46 -16.35 11.57
N TYR A 307 -23.60 -15.40 11.97
CA TYR A 307 -23.26 -14.21 11.18
C TYR A 307 -22.76 -14.56 9.78
N LEU A 308 -21.74 -15.41 9.66
CA LEU A 308 -21.25 -15.86 8.35
C LEU A 308 -22.29 -16.63 7.57
N SER A 309 -23.13 -17.43 8.21
CA SER A 309 -24.18 -18.17 7.50
C SER A 309 -25.23 -17.23 6.90
N MET A 310 -25.49 -16.08 7.54
CA MET A 310 -26.32 -15.01 7.00
C MET A 310 -25.61 -14.24 5.87
N ARG A 311 -24.37 -13.80 6.09
CA ARG A 311 -23.57 -13.03 5.10
C ARG A 311 -23.28 -13.83 3.83
N LEU A 312 -22.93 -15.10 3.98
CA LEU A 312 -22.50 -15.96 2.88
C LEU A 312 -23.62 -16.79 2.25
N VAL A 313 -24.90 -16.50 2.55
CA VAL A 313 -26.07 -17.27 2.08
C VAL A 313 -26.19 -17.40 0.55
N ARG A 314 -25.54 -16.51 -0.21
CA ARG A 314 -25.51 -16.51 -1.69
C ARG A 314 -24.31 -17.23 -2.30
N HIS A 315 -23.38 -17.75 -1.49
CA HIS A 315 -22.15 -18.38 -1.95
C HIS A 315 -22.23 -19.92 -1.87
N SER A 316 -21.19 -20.61 -2.34
CA SER A 316 -21.15 -22.07 -2.32
C SER A 316 -21.17 -22.61 -0.88
N ALA A 317 -21.90 -23.71 -0.65
CA ALA A 317 -21.96 -24.36 0.67
C ALA A 317 -20.57 -24.77 1.17
N ARG A 318 -19.66 -25.11 0.26
CA ARG A 318 -18.28 -25.48 0.55
C ARG A 318 -17.43 -24.30 1.03
N LEU A 319 -17.53 -23.12 0.38
CA LEU A 319 -16.88 -21.89 0.86
C LEU A 319 -17.38 -21.53 2.26
N LEU A 320 -18.69 -21.64 2.49
CA LEU A 320 -19.32 -21.38 3.78
C LEU A 320 -18.85 -22.37 4.87
N ASP A 321 -18.66 -23.65 4.56
CA ASP A 321 -18.08 -24.61 5.51
C ASP A 321 -16.57 -24.42 5.70
N ALA A 322 -15.83 -24.01 4.68
CA ALA A 322 -14.42 -23.62 4.79
C ALA A 322 -14.27 -22.39 5.72
N ALA A 323 -15.11 -21.37 5.55
CA ALA A 323 -15.15 -20.18 6.40
C ALA A 323 -15.56 -20.49 7.86
N LYS A 324 -16.44 -21.47 8.10
CA LYS A 324 -16.73 -21.97 9.46
C LYS A 324 -15.52 -22.66 10.10
N ARG A 325 -14.73 -23.41 9.33
CA ARG A 325 -13.48 -24.03 9.83
C ARG A 325 -12.45 -22.95 10.18
N PHE A 326 -12.30 -21.94 9.32
CA PHE A 326 -11.49 -20.74 9.57
C PHE A 326 -11.85 -20.10 10.91
N ILE A 327 -13.13 -19.68 11.12
CA ILE A 327 -13.54 -19.03 12.37
C ILE A 327 -13.20 -19.88 13.58
N ARG A 328 -13.48 -21.19 13.56
CA ARG A 328 -13.21 -22.06 14.71
C ARG A 328 -11.72 -22.17 15.03
N ALA A 329 -10.87 -22.28 14.01
CA ALA A 329 -9.43 -22.35 14.18
C ALA A 329 -8.86 -21.02 14.70
N ILE A 330 -9.16 -19.91 14.02
CA ILE A 330 -8.67 -18.59 14.41
C ILE A 330 -9.23 -18.16 15.77
N PHE A 331 -10.48 -18.47 16.10
CA PHE A 331 -11.02 -18.28 17.45
C PHE A 331 -10.22 -19.06 18.51
N ALA A 332 -9.86 -20.33 18.26
CA ALA A 332 -9.08 -21.11 19.21
C ALA A 332 -7.68 -20.51 19.44
N VAL A 333 -6.99 -20.14 18.35
CA VAL A 333 -5.66 -19.50 18.39
C VAL A 333 -5.71 -18.14 19.09
N VAL A 334 -6.63 -17.26 18.69
CA VAL A 334 -6.83 -15.93 19.31
C VAL A 334 -7.26 -16.07 20.77
N ASN A 335 -8.12 -17.02 21.13
CA ASN A 335 -8.50 -17.26 22.52
C ASN A 335 -7.30 -17.76 23.37
N GLY A 336 -6.38 -18.53 22.77
CA GLY A 336 -5.09 -18.87 23.37
C GLY A 336 -4.24 -17.62 23.65
N PHE A 337 -4.04 -16.78 22.63
CA PHE A 337 -3.36 -15.48 22.77
C PHE A 337 -4.04 -14.57 23.82
N MET A 338 -5.37 -14.59 23.91
CA MET A 338 -6.16 -13.81 24.87
C MET A 338 -5.92 -14.19 26.34
N ALA A 339 -5.37 -15.37 26.62
CA ALA A 339 -4.87 -15.74 27.95
C ALA A 339 -3.56 -15.02 28.31
N TYR A 340 -2.75 -14.64 27.33
CA TYR A 340 -1.47 -13.94 27.49
C TYR A 340 -1.58 -12.41 27.43
N VAL A 341 -2.74 -11.87 27.04
CA VAL A 341 -3.05 -10.41 26.98
C VAL A 341 -2.58 -9.64 28.22
N ASP A 342 -2.73 -10.22 29.40
CA ASP A 342 -2.38 -9.54 30.64
C ASP A 342 -0.86 -9.30 30.81
N ARG A 343 -0.01 -9.91 29.97
CA ARG A 343 1.43 -9.63 29.89
C ARG A 343 1.76 -8.37 29.09
N TYR A 344 0.94 -7.96 28.11
CA TYR A 344 1.22 -6.77 27.28
C TYR A 344 0.59 -5.48 27.82
N LYS A 345 -0.41 -5.55 28.69
CA LYS A 345 -1.13 -4.36 29.22
C LYS A 345 -0.18 -3.30 29.82
N THR A 346 0.95 -3.73 30.38
CA THR A 346 2.03 -2.92 30.94
C THR A 346 2.89 -2.19 29.90
N VAL A 347 2.82 -2.59 28.64
CA VAL A 347 3.54 -1.97 27.51
C VAL A 347 2.59 -1.16 26.63
N ALA A 348 1.36 -1.64 26.42
CA ALA A 348 0.34 -0.97 25.60
C ALA A 348 -0.21 0.33 26.25
N ALA A 349 -0.40 0.33 27.57
CA ALA A 349 -0.89 1.50 28.29
C ALA A 349 0.25 2.45 28.66
N ARG A 350 0.60 3.42 27.78
CA ARG A 350 1.62 4.44 28.07
C ARG A 350 1.27 5.86 27.61
N GLY A 351 1.83 6.85 28.32
CA GLY A 351 1.76 8.28 28.05
C GLY A 351 0.59 9.06 28.71
N ILE A 352 0.57 10.36 28.45
CA ILE A 352 0.07 11.45 29.32
C ILE A 352 -1.32 11.95 28.84
N THR A 353 -2.36 12.26 29.62
CA THR A 353 -2.59 12.41 31.08
C THR A 353 -4.06 12.06 31.44
N ALA A 354 -4.44 12.07 32.73
CA ALA A 354 -5.85 12.03 33.16
C ALA A 354 -6.52 13.42 33.26
N ALA A 355 -7.80 13.52 32.88
CA ALA A 355 -8.64 14.70 33.10
C ALA A 355 -9.47 14.56 34.39
N VAL A 356 -9.92 15.70 34.95
CA VAL A 356 -10.34 15.79 36.36
C VAL A 356 -11.80 16.19 36.49
N LYS A 357 -12.59 15.40 37.23
CA LYS A 357 -13.98 15.75 37.59
C LYS A 357 -14.23 15.42 39.06
N LYS A 358 -14.49 16.46 39.86
CA LYS A 358 -14.91 16.38 41.29
C LYS A 358 -14.06 15.41 42.16
N GLY A 359 -12.73 15.49 42.04
CA GLY A 359 -11.79 14.66 42.82
C GLY A 359 -11.53 13.25 42.28
N ARG A 360 -12.10 12.91 41.11
CA ARG A 360 -11.74 11.73 40.32
C ARG A 360 -10.97 12.12 39.07
N MET A 361 -9.96 11.32 38.75
CA MET A 361 -9.17 11.38 37.53
C MET A 361 -9.56 10.23 36.63
N GLN A 362 -9.92 10.50 35.37
CA GLN A 362 -10.32 9.46 34.42
C GLN A 362 -9.31 9.37 33.27
N LEU A 363 -8.85 8.15 33.01
CA LEU A 363 -8.10 7.73 31.84
C LEU A 363 -9.07 7.04 30.87
N ARG A 364 -9.17 7.55 29.64
CA ARG A 364 -9.96 6.96 28.56
C ARG A 364 -9.04 6.50 27.43
N TRP A 365 -9.28 5.28 26.97
CA TRP A 365 -8.47 4.59 25.96
C TRP A 365 -9.34 4.27 24.73
N ASP A 366 -9.03 4.87 23.58
CA ASP A 366 -9.65 4.57 22.29
C ASP A 366 -8.63 3.88 21.37
N ALA A 367 -9.04 3.08 20.39
CA ALA A 367 -8.17 2.54 19.35
C ALA A 367 -7.74 3.64 18.37
N LYS A 368 -6.46 3.66 18.01
CA LYS A 368 -5.86 4.53 16.99
C LYS A 368 -5.24 3.67 15.90
N ARG A 369 -5.15 4.20 14.69
CA ARG A 369 -4.27 3.66 13.65
C ARG A 369 -3.07 4.54 13.42
N ASN A 370 -1.91 3.92 13.29
CA ASN A 370 -0.64 4.57 12.96
C ASN A 370 -0.04 4.04 11.65
N THR A 371 -0.53 2.92 11.12
CA THR A 371 0.03 2.26 9.92
C THR A 371 -0.94 2.17 8.74
N THR A 372 -0.39 2.27 7.53
CA THR A 372 -1.08 2.09 6.24
C THR A 372 -0.38 1.00 5.45
N LEU A 373 -1.10 0.08 4.83
CA LEU A 373 -0.49 -0.84 3.88
C LEU A 373 -0.11 -0.12 2.58
N LYS A 374 1.00 -0.55 1.98
CA LYS A 374 1.40 -0.17 0.62
C LYS A 374 1.87 -1.42 -0.11
N GLN A 375 1.62 -1.48 -1.41
CA GLN A 375 2.07 -2.61 -2.20
C GLN A 375 3.59 -2.53 -2.38
N ASP A 376 4.31 -3.39 -1.66
CA ASP A 376 5.73 -3.62 -1.92
C ASP A 376 5.88 -4.70 -2.99
N GLN A 377 5.88 -4.27 -4.27
CA GLN A 377 6.33 -5.12 -5.36
C GLN A 377 7.84 -5.01 -5.44
N HIS A 378 8.53 -6.17 -5.39
CA HIS A 378 9.95 -6.21 -5.74
C HIS A 378 10.10 -5.86 -7.23
N HIS A 379 10.60 -4.65 -7.50
CA HIS A 379 10.98 -4.19 -8.83
C HIS A 379 12.48 -4.40 -9.01
N ASP A 380 12.89 -5.10 -10.08
CA ASP A 380 14.28 -5.08 -10.55
C ASP A 380 14.61 -3.62 -10.96
N ASP A 381 15.35 -2.88 -10.13
CA ASP A 381 15.80 -1.52 -10.45
C ASP A 381 17.30 -1.50 -10.79
N ALA A 382 17.64 -0.78 -11.86
CA ALA A 382 19.00 -0.54 -12.32
C ALA A 382 19.29 0.98 -12.33
N PRO A 383 19.37 1.64 -11.16
CA PRO A 383 19.39 3.10 -11.03
C PRO A 383 20.67 3.69 -11.64
N THR A 384 20.58 4.12 -12.91
CA THR A 384 21.70 4.65 -13.69
C THR A 384 21.24 5.90 -14.43
N GLN A 385 21.76 7.06 -14.05
CA GLN A 385 21.38 8.32 -14.69
C GLN A 385 21.72 8.32 -16.19
N SER A 386 20.77 8.76 -17.02
CA SER A 386 20.95 8.93 -18.46
C SER A 386 22.11 9.88 -18.76
N LYS A 387 22.88 9.59 -19.82
CA LYS A 387 24.05 10.37 -20.21
C LYS A 387 23.88 11.02 -21.58
N ASN A 388 24.33 12.26 -21.72
CA ASN A 388 24.47 12.90 -23.03
C ASN A 388 25.57 12.19 -23.88
N PRO A 389 25.68 12.48 -25.18
CA PRO A 389 26.78 12.01 -26.04
C PRO A 389 28.21 12.27 -25.55
N ASN A 390 28.47 13.30 -24.72
CA ASN A 390 29.78 13.55 -24.12
C ASN A 390 30.09 12.59 -22.94
N GLY A 391 29.07 11.90 -22.42
CA GLY A 391 29.17 11.01 -21.26
C GLY A 391 28.76 11.66 -19.93
N ASP A 392 28.35 12.92 -19.93
CA ASP A 392 27.89 13.64 -18.75
C ASP A 392 26.46 13.22 -18.37
N PRO A 393 26.12 13.14 -17.07
CA PRO A 393 24.74 12.92 -16.63
C PRO A 393 23.81 14.04 -17.12
N ALA A 394 22.72 13.71 -17.81
CA ALA A 394 21.82 14.68 -18.42
C ALA A 394 20.35 14.23 -18.40
N ASP A 395 19.45 15.15 -18.04
CA ASP A 395 18.00 14.95 -18.15
C ASP A 395 17.48 15.31 -19.55
N SER A 396 16.19 15.10 -19.79
CA SER A 396 15.52 15.49 -21.03
C SER A 396 15.47 17.01 -21.18
N ALA A 397 15.29 17.51 -22.40
CA ALA A 397 15.19 18.95 -22.67
C ALA A 397 14.09 19.61 -21.80
N ASP A 398 12.92 18.98 -21.73
CA ASP A 398 11.74 19.46 -20.99
C ASP A 398 11.89 19.43 -19.45
N GLN A 399 12.88 18.69 -18.94
CA GLN A 399 13.16 18.56 -17.50
C GLN A 399 14.47 19.26 -17.11
N THR A 400 15.28 19.64 -18.09
CA THR A 400 16.56 20.34 -17.86
C THR A 400 16.29 21.79 -17.50
N ARG A 401 16.79 22.21 -16.33
CA ARG A 401 16.66 23.60 -15.89
C ARG A 401 17.48 24.52 -16.79
N THR A 402 16.80 25.48 -17.41
CA THR A 402 17.39 26.56 -18.22
C THR A 402 17.13 27.93 -17.55
N HIS A 403 17.68 29.02 -18.10
CA HIS A 403 17.44 30.38 -17.60
C HIS A 403 17.41 31.43 -18.72
N GLY A 404 16.25 31.64 -19.35
CA GLY A 404 16.01 32.67 -20.37
C GLY A 404 16.55 32.35 -21.77
N CYS A 405 17.53 31.45 -21.87
CA CYS A 405 18.03 30.86 -23.11
C CYS A 405 17.89 29.33 -23.05
N PRO A 406 17.83 28.61 -24.18
CA PRO A 406 17.75 27.14 -24.23
C PRO A 406 19.09 26.48 -23.89
N VAL A 407 19.70 26.83 -22.76
CA VAL A 407 21.00 26.31 -22.31
C VAL A 407 20.84 25.62 -20.96
N SER A 408 21.33 24.40 -20.87
CA SER A 408 21.37 23.59 -19.66
C SER A 408 22.20 24.26 -18.57
N MET A 409 21.58 24.60 -17.43
CA MET A 409 22.28 25.15 -16.25
C MET A 409 23.16 24.12 -15.54
N VAL A 410 23.16 22.86 -15.97
CA VAL A 410 23.94 21.75 -15.39
C VAL A 410 25.14 21.39 -16.27
N THR A 411 24.93 21.25 -17.58
CA THR A 411 25.94 20.74 -18.54
C THR A 411 26.43 21.80 -19.53
N GLY A 412 25.78 22.97 -19.62
CA GLY A 412 26.11 24.00 -20.60
C GLY A 412 25.71 23.68 -22.05
N GLU A 413 25.03 22.57 -22.30
CA GLU A 413 24.48 22.20 -23.61
C GLU A 413 23.38 23.16 -24.06
N GLU A 414 23.39 23.55 -25.34
CA GLU A 414 22.21 24.12 -26.00
C GLU A 414 21.20 23.00 -26.31
N LEU A 415 19.92 23.24 -26.05
CA LEU A 415 18.82 22.28 -26.10
C LEU A 415 17.61 22.93 -26.79
N LEU A 416 17.50 22.78 -28.11
CA LEU A 416 16.43 23.38 -28.91
C LEU A 416 15.48 22.31 -29.45
N THR A 417 14.28 22.24 -28.88
CA THR A 417 13.17 21.42 -29.39
C THR A 417 12.25 22.28 -30.26
N LEU A 418 11.89 21.77 -31.44
CA LEU A 418 10.94 22.37 -32.38
C LEU A 418 9.83 21.37 -32.67
N GLU A 419 8.56 21.79 -32.56
CA GLU A 419 7.42 21.01 -33.03
C GLU A 419 7.12 21.35 -34.49
N ASP A 420 7.02 20.33 -35.35
CA ASP A 420 6.81 20.52 -36.79
C ASP A 420 5.40 20.15 -37.26
N GLY A 421 4.71 19.27 -36.52
CA GLY A 421 3.32 18.93 -36.79
C GLY A 421 2.84 17.67 -36.08
N THR A 422 1.56 17.34 -36.25
CA THR A 422 0.90 16.27 -35.49
C THR A 422 0.20 15.28 -36.41
N LEU A 423 0.42 13.99 -36.17
CA LEU A 423 -0.47 12.92 -36.64
C LEU A 423 -1.65 12.80 -35.67
N ASP A 424 -2.85 13.04 -36.17
CA ASP A 424 -4.09 12.90 -35.42
C ASP A 424 -4.54 11.42 -35.33
N GLY A 425 -5.44 11.15 -34.39
CA GLY A 425 -5.98 9.81 -34.17
C GLY A 425 -6.32 9.54 -32.70
N ARG A 426 -6.53 8.28 -32.35
CA ARG A 426 -6.75 7.84 -30.96
C ARG A 426 -5.50 7.95 -30.11
N MET A 427 -4.34 7.80 -30.74
CA MET A 427 -3.01 8.05 -30.19
C MET A 427 -2.36 9.16 -31.03
N PRO A 428 -2.55 10.43 -30.68
CA PRO A 428 -1.90 11.54 -31.38
C PRO A 428 -0.37 11.45 -31.24
N PHE A 429 0.36 11.87 -32.26
CA PHE A 429 1.82 11.91 -32.23
C PHE A 429 2.34 13.23 -32.79
N VAL A 430 3.07 13.99 -31.98
CA VAL A 430 3.76 15.21 -32.41
C VAL A 430 5.13 14.83 -32.95
N PHE A 431 5.41 15.19 -34.21
CA PHE A 431 6.75 15.10 -34.73
C PHE A 431 7.54 16.33 -34.27
N THR A 432 8.65 16.09 -33.58
CA THR A 432 9.58 17.14 -33.17
C THR A 432 10.97 16.90 -33.73
N ARG A 433 11.69 17.99 -33.99
CA ARG A 433 13.14 18.01 -34.21
C ARG A 433 13.80 18.58 -32.96
N LEU A 434 14.97 18.03 -32.62
CA LEU A 434 15.72 18.45 -31.44
C LEU A 434 17.19 18.62 -31.78
N TYR A 435 17.76 19.75 -31.40
CA TYR A 435 19.20 20.01 -31.43
C TYR A 435 19.78 19.94 -30.01
N ARG A 436 20.92 19.25 -29.88
CA ARG A 436 21.69 19.15 -28.63
C ARG A 436 23.18 19.32 -28.92
N THR A 437 23.86 20.30 -28.32
CA THR A 437 25.27 20.61 -28.67
C THR A 437 26.23 19.43 -28.47
N SER A 438 26.05 18.60 -27.44
CA SER A 438 26.88 17.41 -27.23
C SER A 438 26.74 16.39 -28.37
N ALA A 439 25.64 16.41 -29.13
CA ALA A 439 25.44 15.58 -30.30
C ALA A 439 26.04 16.16 -31.60
N ALA A 440 26.76 17.30 -31.57
CA ALA A 440 27.24 17.99 -32.79
C ALA A 440 28.13 17.14 -33.71
N ASP A 441 28.79 16.10 -33.19
CA ASP A 441 29.55 15.14 -34.00
C ASP A 441 28.74 13.95 -34.54
N LEU A 442 27.50 13.80 -34.08
CA LEU A 442 26.56 12.76 -34.51
C LEU A 442 25.65 13.30 -35.61
N ASP A 443 25.54 12.55 -36.70
CA ASP A 443 24.50 12.72 -37.71
C ASP A 443 23.63 11.46 -37.71
N VAL A 444 22.35 11.63 -37.33
CA VAL A 444 21.36 10.54 -37.27
C VAL A 444 20.33 10.65 -38.40
N GLY A 445 20.66 11.34 -39.49
CA GLY A 445 19.80 11.50 -40.66
C GLY A 445 19.02 12.81 -40.71
N LEU A 446 19.30 13.76 -39.81
CA LEU A 446 18.76 15.12 -39.84
C LEU A 446 19.87 16.20 -39.93
N GLY A 447 21.12 15.76 -40.10
CA GLY A 447 22.30 16.61 -39.98
C GLY A 447 22.90 16.58 -38.58
N ARG A 448 24.07 17.22 -38.46
CA ARG A 448 24.91 17.19 -37.25
C ARG A 448 24.26 17.86 -36.04
N GLY A 449 24.22 17.16 -34.91
CA GLY A 449 23.59 17.63 -33.67
C GLY A 449 22.06 17.57 -33.64
N TRP A 450 21.43 17.29 -34.78
CA TRP A 450 19.97 17.23 -34.93
C TRP A 450 19.46 15.79 -34.86
N SER A 451 18.34 15.62 -34.18
CA SER A 451 17.61 14.37 -33.98
C SER A 451 16.10 14.62 -34.07
N HIS A 452 15.28 13.58 -34.00
CA HIS A 452 13.82 13.70 -34.09
C HIS A 452 13.07 12.68 -33.25
N ALA A 453 11.78 12.93 -33.01
CA ALA A 453 10.87 12.13 -32.16
C ALA A 453 10.71 10.63 -32.49
N LEU A 454 11.34 10.12 -33.57
CA LEU A 454 11.35 8.69 -33.93
C LEU A 454 12.78 8.09 -33.96
N ALA A 455 13.81 8.84 -33.57
CA ALA A 455 15.22 8.45 -33.65
C ALA A 455 15.68 7.47 -32.53
N HIS A 456 14.73 6.93 -31.76
CA HIS A 456 15.01 5.95 -30.70
C HIS A 456 15.59 4.65 -31.28
N ARG A 457 16.53 4.06 -30.55
CA ARG A 457 17.21 2.81 -30.91
C ARG A 457 17.77 2.12 -29.67
N LEU A 458 17.96 0.81 -29.73
CA LEU A 458 18.68 0.05 -28.71
C LEU A 458 20.01 -0.46 -29.29
N LEU A 459 21.10 -0.31 -28.53
CA LEU A 459 22.31 -1.09 -28.74
C LEU A 459 22.26 -2.30 -27.80
N ILE A 460 22.38 -3.51 -28.35
CA ILE A 460 22.32 -4.76 -27.58
C ILE A 460 23.75 -5.30 -27.48
N GLU A 461 24.33 -5.22 -26.29
CA GLU A 461 25.73 -5.53 -26.01
C GLU A 461 25.79 -6.68 -25.00
N GLY A 462 25.59 -7.90 -25.51
CA GLY A 462 25.55 -9.13 -24.71
C GLY A 462 24.39 -9.14 -23.71
N GLU A 463 24.74 -8.95 -22.43
CA GLU A 463 23.83 -8.90 -21.27
C GLU A 463 23.36 -7.47 -20.94
N GLN A 464 23.73 -6.46 -21.74
CA GLN A 464 23.28 -5.08 -21.58
C GLN A 464 22.49 -4.61 -22.79
N VAL A 465 21.54 -3.69 -22.54
CA VAL A 465 20.77 -2.98 -23.55
C VAL A 465 20.89 -1.49 -23.27
N ILE A 466 21.49 -0.75 -24.19
CA ILE A 466 21.60 0.71 -24.11
C ILE A 466 20.48 1.30 -24.95
N TRP A 467 19.46 1.84 -24.29
CA TRP A 467 18.46 2.67 -24.96
C TRP A 467 19.08 4.03 -25.28
N ILE A 468 19.03 4.39 -26.57
CA ILE A 468 19.35 5.74 -27.04
C ILE A 468 18.03 6.40 -27.44
N ASP A 469 17.72 7.51 -26.78
CA ASP A 469 16.46 8.21 -26.94
C ASP A 469 16.46 9.20 -28.12
N GLN A 470 15.33 9.90 -28.31
CA GLN A 470 15.16 10.94 -29.34
C GLN A 470 16.12 12.12 -29.16
N GLU A 471 16.70 12.31 -27.98
CA GLU A 471 17.68 13.37 -27.69
C GLU A 471 19.14 12.90 -27.82
N ASN A 472 19.37 11.66 -28.27
CA ASN A 472 20.66 10.96 -28.24
C ASN A 472 21.23 10.71 -26.84
N ARG A 473 20.44 10.83 -25.76
CA ARG A 473 20.85 10.40 -24.42
C ARG A 473 20.88 8.89 -24.35
N ARG A 474 21.80 8.35 -23.55
CA ARG A 474 22.05 6.92 -23.37
C ARG A 474 21.62 6.48 -21.98
N THR A 475 20.75 5.48 -21.90
CA THR A 475 20.29 4.85 -20.66
C THR A 475 20.58 3.36 -20.74
N THR A 476 21.44 2.86 -19.85
CA THR A 476 21.81 1.44 -19.82
C THR A 476 20.86 0.65 -18.92
N PHE A 477 20.39 -0.49 -19.42
CA PHE A 477 19.68 -1.51 -18.67
C PHE A 477 20.42 -2.85 -18.75
N PRO A 478 20.34 -3.72 -17.74
CA PRO A 478 20.54 -5.16 -17.92
C PRO A 478 19.54 -5.69 -18.96
N ARG A 479 19.90 -6.74 -19.69
CA ARG A 479 19.02 -7.35 -20.70
C ARG A 479 17.83 -8.05 -20.04
N PRO A 480 16.57 -7.73 -20.43
CA PRO A 480 15.40 -8.46 -19.95
C PRO A 480 15.47 -9.95 -20.29
N SER A 481 14.90 -10.76 -19.39
CA SER A 481 14.88 -12.23 -19.51
C SER A 481 13.57 -12.79 -18.94
N LEU A 482 13.29 -14.08 -19.16
CA LEU A 482 12.12 -14.74 -18.56
C LEU A 482 12.14 -14.74 -17.02
N GLN A 483 13.30 -14.54 -16.39
CA GLN A 483 13.43 -14.40 -14.93
C GLN A 483 13.21 -12.96 -14.47
N ARG A 484 13.59 -11.97 -15.29
CA ARG A 484 13.51 -10.53 -15.02
C ARG A 484 12.89 -9.84 -16.25
N PRO A 485 11.57 -9.95 -16.44
CA PRO A 485 10.89 -9.54 -17.67
C PRO A 485 10.60 -8.03 -17.71
N ALA A 486 10.69 -7.33 -16.58
CA ALA A 486 10.55 -5.89 -16.46
C ALA A 486 11.69 -5.37 -15.59
N ILE A 487 12.44 -4.38 -16.07
CA ILE A 487 13.55 -3.77 -15.34
C ILE A 487 13.35 -2.26 -15.36
N HIS A 488 13.30 -1.66 -14.18
CA HIS A 488 13.15 -0.23 -13.97
C HIS A 488 14.53 0.44 -13.92
N ASN A 489 14.54 1.75 -14.13
CA ASN A 489 15.67 2.63 -13.82
C ASN A 489 15.08 3.90 -13.19
N SER A 490 15.06 3.92 -11.86
CA SER A 490 14.45 4.99 -11.06
C SER A 490 15.06 6.37 -11.31
N LEU A 491 16.38 6.46 -11.57
CA LEU A 491 17.06 7.72 -11.88
C LEU A 491 16.68 8.24 -13.28
N ALA A 492 16.69 7.38 -14.29
CA ALA A 492 16.26 7.74 -15.65
C ALA A 492 14.74 7.89 -15.79
N ARG A 493 13.96 7.51 -14.76
CA ARG A 493 12.48 7.46 -14.75
C ARG A 493 11.91 6.65 -15.92
N ALA A 494 12.61 5.59 -16.30
CA ALA A 494 12.32 4.74 -17.46
C ALA A 494 12.31 3.26 -17.08
N ALA A 495 11.77 2.41 -17.95
CA ALA A 495 11.77 0.96 -17.75
C ALA A 495 11.85 0.23 -19.09
N ILE A 496 12.41 -0.99 -19.08
CA ILE A 496 12.48 -1.89 -20.23
C ILE A 496 11.79 -3.22 -19.91
N TYR A 497 11.08 -3.76 -20.89
CA TYR A 497 10.25 -4.95 -20.77
C TYR A 497 10.55 -5.95 -21.89
N LEU A 498 10.41 -7.23 -21.59
CA LEU A 498 10.30 -8.31 -22.56
C LEU A 498 8.83 -8.45 -22.98
N SER A 499 8.54 -8.35 -24.28
CA SER A 499 7.19 -8.53 -24.81
C SER A 499 6.73 -10.00 -24.73
N SER A 500 5.43 -10.23 -24.91
CA SER A 500 4.89 -11.55 -25.24
C SER A 500 5.22 -11.97 -26.68
N GLU A 501 5.47 -11.01 -27.57
CA GLU A 501 5.89 -11.27 -28.95
C GLU A 501 7.37 -11.66 -29.03
N PRO A 502 7.75 -12.65 -29.87
CA PRO A 502 9.14 -13.03 -30.06
C PRO A 502 10.04 -11.86 -30.48
N ASP A 503 11.19 -11.77 -29.82
CA ASP A 503 12.27 -10.81 -30.07
C ASP A 503 11.84 -9.33 -30.04
N GLU A 504 10.72 -9.01 -29.38
CA GLU A 504 10.29 -7.64 -29.13
C GLU A 504 10.65 -7.18 -27.70
N LEU A 505 11.36 -6.05 -27.62
CA LEU A 505 11.64 -5.33 -26.39
C LEU A 505 10.81 -4.04 -26.36
N ILE A 506 10.24 -3.70 -25.22
CA ILE A 506 9.43 -2.49 -25.05
C ILE A 506 10.14 -1.57 -24.06
N VAL A 507 10.23 -0.26 -24.35
CA VAL A 507 10.72 0.75 -23.40
C VAL A 507 9.59 1.70 -23.04
N ALA A 508 9.37 1.93 -21.74
CA ALA A 508 8.60 3.06 -21.23
C ALA A 508 9.56 4.19 -20.85
N GLN A 509 9.28 5.40 -21.34
CA GLN A 509 10.04 6.61 -21.06
C GLN A 509 9.28 7.53 -20.09
N PRO A 510 9.95 8.47 -19.40
CA PRO A 510 9.28 9.41 -18.51
C PRO A 510 8.30 10.34 -19.26
N GLY A 511 7.16 10.61 -18.62
CA GLY A 511 6.13 11.54 -19.07
C GLY A 511 4.72 10.97 -18.89
N ASP A 512 3.76 11.76 -18.40
CA ASP A 512 2.37 11.32 -18.38
C ASP A 512 1.83 11.24 -19.82
N GLY A 513 1.20 10.13 -20.18
CA GLY A 513 0.80 9.82 -21.55
C GLY A 513 1.96 9.51 -22.52
N ALA A 514 3.21 9.34 -22.05
CA ALA A 514 4.32 8.97 -22.92
C ALA A 514 4.09 7.58 -23.56
N PRO A 515 4.45 7.40 -24.85
CA PRO A 515 4.23 6.14 -25.55
C PRO A 515 5.18 5.03 -25.08
N PHE A 516 4.69 3.80 -25.06
CA PHE A 516 5.52 2.60 -25.04
C PHE A 516 6.20 2.43 -26.39
N LEU A 517 7.53 2.30 -26.39
CA LEU A 517 8.36 2.22 -27.58
C LEU A 517 8.71 0.75 -27.87
N HIS A 518 8.23 0.21 -28.99
CA HIS A 518 8.44 -1.19 -29.36
C HIS A 518 9.66 -1.34 -30.28
N PHE A 519 10.56 -2.25 -29.93
CA PHE A 519 11.80 -2.51 -30.68
C PHE A 519 11.94 -3.98 -31.07
N ARG A 520 12.48 -4.22 -32.27
CA ARG A 520 12.98 -5.53 -32.71
C ARG A 520 14.35 -5.34 -33.36
N ASP A 521 15.30 -6.21 -33.05
CA ASP A 521 16.71 -6.08 -33.47
C ASP A 521 17.32 -4.69 -33.19
N GLY A 522 16.93 -4.09 -32.06
CA GLY A 522 17.33 -2.74 -31.64
C GLY A 522 16.73 -1.58 -32.44
N ARG A 523 15.85 -1.83 -33.41
CA ARG A 523 15.17 -0.81 -34.21
C ARG A 523 13.74 -0.60 -33.73
N LEU A 524 13.32 0.67 -33.63
CA LEU A 524 11.93 1.03 -33.33
C LEU A 524 11.00 0.51 -34.45
N ILE A 525 9.95 -0.23 -34.09
CA ILE A 525 8.96 -0.84 -35.00
C ILE A 525 7.53 -0.35 -34.76
N ALA A 526 7.21 0.15 -33.57
CA ALA A 526 5.91 0.73 -33.24
C ALA A 526 5.98 1.60 -31.99
N LEU A 527 4.92 2.36 -31.76
CA LEU A 527 4.61 3.04 -30.51
C LEU A 527 3.21 2.60 -30.07
N SER A 528 2.97 2.42 -28.78
CA SER A 528 1.61 2.18 -28.24
C SER A 528 1.31 3.01 -27.00
N ASP A 529 0.03 3.11 -26.64
CA ASP A 529 -0.44 3.74 -25.40
C ASP A 529 -0.99 2.70 -24.40
N ARG A 530 -1.39 3.17 -23.21
CA ARG A 530 -2.00 2.34 -22.15
C ARG A 530 -3.37 1.71 -22.50
N TYR A 531 -3.91 2.01 -23.69
CA TYR A 531 -5.18 1.50 -24.19
C TYR A 531 -5.00 0.58 -25.42
N ASP A 532 -3.75 0.20 -25.74
CA ASP A 532 -3.38 -0.62 -26.91
C ASP A 532 -3.73 0.04 -28.27
N ASN A 533 -3.86 1.39 -28.30
CA ASN A 533 -3.77 2.10 -29.57
C ASN A 533 -2.30 2.04 -30.04
N ARG A 534 -2.06 1.73 -31.32
CA ARG A 534 -0.71 1.46 -31.83
C ARG A 534 -0.40 2.20 -33.13
N LEU A 535 0.69 2.95 -33.14
CA LEU A 535 1.28 3.55 -34.34
C LEU A 535 2.36 2.61 -34.89
N THR A 536 2.28 2.23 -36.15
CA THR A 536 3.18 1.23 -36.75
C THR A 536 4.20 1.90 -37.68
N ILE A 537 5.46 1.49 -37.57
CA ILE A 537 6.56 2.02 -38.38
C ILE A 537 6.82 1.11 -39.58
N GLN A 538 6.91 1.72 -40.76
CA GLN A 538 7.44 1.11 -41.98
C GLN A 538 8.82 1.69 -42.27
N ARG A 539 9.70 0.89 -42.89
CA ARG A 539 11.07 1.29 -43.24
C ARG A 539 11.34 1.11 -44.73
N ASN A 540 12.23 1.93 -45.28
CA ASN A 540 12.74 1.77 -46.65
C ASN A 540 13.78 0.63 -46.73
N ILE A 541 14.26 0.33 -47.94
CA ILE A 541 15.28 -0.71 -48.19
C ILE A 541 16.65 -0.42 -47.54
N TYR A 542 16.92 0.83 -47.15
CA TYR A 542 18.14 1.25 -46.46
C TYR A 542 18.02 1.21 -44.92
N GLY A 543 16.82 0.87 -44.42
CA GLY A 543 16.49 0.78 -43.00
C GLY A 543 15.99 2.08 -42.36
N ASP A 544 15.88 3.19 -43.10
CA ASP A 544 15.34 4.46 -42.59
C ASP A 544 13.81 4.37 -42.44
N ILE A 545 13.23 5.10 -41.48
CA ILE A 545 11.77 5.11 -41.24
C ILE A 545 11.08 5.82 -42.41
N SER A 546 10.29 5.11 -43.21
CA SER A 546 9.58 5.69 -44.36
C SER A 546 8.17 6.17 -44.02
N ARG A 547 7.51 5.55 -43.03
CA ARG A 547 6.15 5.89 -42.62
C ARG A 547 5.87 5.57 -41.15
N LEU A 548 5.08 6.41 -40.50
CA LEU A 548 4.41 6.17 -39.22
C LEU A 548 2.89 6.16 -39.46
N ASP A 549 2.25 4.99 -39.39
CA ASP A 549 0.83 4.77 -39.72
C ASP A 549 -0.01 4.62 -38.44
N ASN A 550 -1.16 5.31 -38.36
CA ASN A 550 -2.06 5.24 -37.20
C ASN A 550 -3.12 4.13 -37.27
N GLY A 551 -3.13 3.30 -38.33
CA GLY A 551 -4.12 2.25 -38.56
C GLY A 551 -5.53 2.76 -38.91
N ALA A 552 -5.73 4.08 -38.90
CA ALA A 552 -6.99 4.79 -39.13
C ALA A 552 -6.91 5.66 -40.39
N ARG A 553 -6.23 5.18 -41.43
CA ARG A 553 -6.11 5.81 -42.76
C ARG A 553 -5.35 7.15 -42.78
N ARG A 554 -4.55 7.47 -41.75
CA ARG A 554 -3.60 8.59 -41.74
C ARG A 554 -2.20 8.12 -41.40
N CYS A 555 -1.20 8.78 -41.96
CA CYS A 555 0.19 8.52 -41.62
C CYS A 555 1.07 9.76 -41.81
N LEU A 556 2.24 9.77 -41.17
CA LEU A 556 3.35 10.63 -41.56
C LEU A 556 4.27 9.83 -42.48
N ARG A 557 4.57 10.35 -43.68
CA ARG A 557 5.60 9.83 -44.59
C ARG A 557 6.84 10.68 -44.45
N LEU A 558 7.98 10.02 -44.24
CA LEU A 558 9.28 10.67 -44.12
C LEU A 558 10.03 10.51 -45.45
N ARG A 559 10.49 11.63 -46.04
CA ARG A 559 11.21 11.64 -47.33
C ARG A 559 12.69 11.92 -47.12
N TYR A 560 13.55 11.13 -47.76
CA TYR A 560 15.00 11.21 -47.62
C TYR A 560 15.71 11.43 -48.96
N GLU A 561 16.74 12.27 -48.95
CA GLU A 561 17.75 12.36 -50.01
C GLU A 561 19.12 12.11 -49.39
N HIS A 562 19.96 11.26 -50.01
CA HIS A 562 21.30 10.92 -49.50
C HIS A 562 21.33 10.44 -48.03
N ARG A 563 20.23 9.85 -47.53
CA ARG A 563 19.94 9.46 -46.13
C ARG A 563 19.65 10.61 -45.15
N HIS A 564 19.55 11.85 -45.61
CA HIS A 564 19.04 12.97 -44.82
C HIS A 564 17.54 13.16 -45.04
N LEU A 565 16.80 13.34 -43.95
CA LEU A 565 15.37 13.65 -43.95
C LEU A 565 15.19 15.07 -44.51
N VAL A 566 14.59 15.16 -45.69
CA VAL A 566 14.38 16.43 -46.40
C VAL A 566 12.96 16.97 -46.25
N ALA A 567 11.99 16.12 -45.91
CA ALA A 567 10.61 16.54 -45.70
C ALA A 567 9.77 15.50 -44.95
N ILE A 568 8.65 15.96 -44.39
CA ILE A 568 7.63 15.11 -43.76
C ILE A 568 6.26 15.45 -44.33
N ASP A 569 5.60 14.45 -44.90
CA ASP A 569 4.28 14.60 -45.50
C ASP A 569 3.22 13.93 -44.61
N TYR A 570 2.23 14.69 -44.15
CA TYR A 570 0.99 14.12 -43.62
C TYR A 570 0.17 13.57 -44.79
N GLN A 571 -0.16 12.27 -44.75
CA GLN A 571 -0.87 11.58 -45.83
C GLN A 571 -2.20 10.96 -45.38
N GLY A 572 -3.19 11.01 -46.27
CA GLY A 572 -4.44 10.27 -46.17
C GLY A 572 -4.46 9.02 -47.06
N PHE A 573 -5.09 7.94 -46.58
CA PHE A 573 -5.35 6.76 -47.39
C PHE A 573 -6.67 6.89 -48.17
N HIS A 574 -6.56 6.85 -49.49
CA HIS A 574 -7.65 6.91 -50.46
C HIS A 574 -7.65 5.58 -51.25
N PRO A 575 -8.68 4.73 -51.14
CA PRO A 575 -8.68 3.44 -51.80
C PRO A 575 -8.85 3.57 -53.32
N GLU A 576 -7.73 3.48 -54.05
CA GLU A 576 -7.68 3.50 -55.53
C GLU A 576 -7.24 2.14 -56.10
N LEU A 577 -7.28 2.00 -57.43
CA LEU A 577 -7.05 0.72 -58.12
C LEU A 577 -5.59 0.23 -58.06
N HIS A 578 -4.62 1.11 -57.77
CA HIS A 578 -3.21 0.77 -57.61
C HIS A 578 -2.72 1.02 -56.17
N PRO A 579 -2.07 0.03 -55.51
CA PRO A 579 -1.62 0.17 -54.11
C PRO A 579 -0.68 1.34 -53.84
N ASP A 580 0.15 1.71 -54.82
CA ASP A 580 1.18 2.76 -54.68
C ASP A 580 0.58 4.18 -54.75
N GLU A 581 -0.62 4.34 -55.32
CA GLU A 581 -1.33 5.62 -55.43
C GLU A 581 -2.29 5.86 -54.25
N ALA A 582 -2.54 4.83 -53.44
CA ALA A 582 -3.54 4.85 -52.38
C ALA A 582 -3.20 5.75 -51.17
N TRP A 583 -2.03 6.38 -51.13
CA TRP A 583 -1.61 7.31 -50.07
C TRP A 583 -1.27 8.68 -50.66
N ARG A 584 -2.10 9.70 -50.38
CA ARG A 584 -1.94 11.06 -50.91
C ARG A 584 -1.48 12.01 -49.82
N THR A 585 -0.49 12.84 -50.13
CA THR A 585 -0.04 13.92 -49.25
C THR A 585 -1.10 15.02 -49.21
N GLU A 586 -1.62 15.29 -48.03
CA GLU A 586 -2.59 16.39 -47.78
C GLU A 586 -1.84 17.67 -47.39
N GLN A 587 -0.71 17.53 -46.67
CA GLN A 587 0.13 18.64 -46.20
C GLN A 587 1.59 18.17 -46.05
N THR A 588 2.55 19.01 -46.42
CA THR A 588 3.97 18.87 -46.00
C THR A 588 4.20 19.73 -44.76
N LEU A 589 4.83 19.14 -43.73
CA LEU A 589 5.02 19.72 -42.39
C LEU A 589 6.40 20.37 -42.23
N VAL A 590 7.43 19.78 -42.84
CA VAL A 590 8.82 20.25 -42.92
C VAL A 590 9.27 20.15 -44.37
#